data_AF-A0A1I7BQA2-F1
#
_entry.id   AF-A0A1I7BQA2-F1
#
_cell.length_a   1.000
_cell.length_b   1.000
_cell.length_c   1.000
_cell.angle_alpha   90.00
_cell.angle_beta   90.00
_cell.angle_gamma   90.00
#
_symmetry.space_group_name_H-M   'P 1'
#
loop_
_entity.id
_entity.type
_entity.pdbx_description
1 polymer ?
#
loop_
_entity_poly.entity_id
_entity_poly.type
_entity_poly.pdbx_seq_one_letter_code
_entity_poly.pdbx_strand_id
1 'polypeptide(L)'
;MTDSIKNEWDALINEMSYEDQVASKADVLALQYLGLVDKKMEEINMNKKELADKIGTSASFITQLFRGDRKPNWNILAKMSMELSLDFKVMTDELFQEKVQEELKKYGVFDGRSEMRVAEPKVEYGSKSE
;
A
#
# COMPACT_ATOMS: atom_id res chain seq x y z
N MET A 1 4.17 -11.63 -20.08
CA MET A 1 5.33 -10.69 -19.97
C MET A 1 5.62 -10.40 -18.50
N THR A 2 4.61 -10.17 -17.66
CA THR A 2 4.72 -10.06 -16.19
C THR A 2 5.32 -11.29 -15.51
N ASP A 3 4.97 -12.49 -15.97
CA ASP A 3 5.43 -13.73 -15.33
C ASP A 3 6.93 -14.01 -15.56
N SER A 4 7.51 -13.53 -16.67
CA SER A 4 8.96 -13.67 -16.95
C SER A 4 9.79 -12.86 -15.96
N ILE A 5 9.39 -11.60 -15.74
CA ILE A 5 10.09 -10.69 -14.82
C ILE A 5 10.00 -11.23 -13.39
N LYS A 6 8.83 -11.75 -12.99
CA LYS A 6 8.66 -12.36 -11.67
C LYS A 6 9.58 -13.56 -11.49
N ASN A 7 9.62 -14.46 -12.46
CA ASN A 7 10.46 -15.66 -12.39
C ASN A 7 11.96 -15.33 -12.33
N GLU A 8 12.41 -14.33 -13.09
CA GLU A 8 13.80 -13.84 -13.05
C GLU A 8 14.12 -13.21 -11.68
N TRP A 9 13.19 -12.45 -11.11
CA TRP A 9 13.31 -11.89 -9.76
C TRP A 9 13.37 -12.97 -8.68
N ASP A 10 12.49 -13.97 -8.76
CA ASP A 10 12.43 -15.07 -7.80
C ASP A 10 13.72 -15.90 -7.86
N ALA A 11 14.28 -16.12 -9.06
CA ALA A 11 15.57 -16.79 -9.23
C ALA A 11 16.70 -16.03 -8.52
N LEU A 12 16.80 -14.71 -8.74
CA LEU A 12 17.81 -13.87 -8.08
C LEU A 12 17.68 -13.89 -6.55
N ILE A 13 16.46 -13.80 -6.02
CA ILE A 13 16.22 -13.84 -4.57
C ILE A 13 16.60 -15.20 -3.98
N ASN A 14 16.27 -16.29 -4.67
CA ASN A 14 16.54 -17.64 -4.16
C ASN A 14 18.03 -17.99 -4.14
N GLU A 15 18.86 -17.29 -4.93
CA GLU A 15 20.32 -17.41 -4.89
C GLU A 15 20.95 -16.63 -3.72
N MET A 16 20.21 -15.70 -3.09
CA MET A 16 20.70 -14.91 -1.96
C MET A 16 20.73 -15.71 -0.66
N SER A 17 21.60 -15.30 0.26
CA SER A 17 21.59 -15.86 1.62
C SER A 17 20.27 -15.53 2.34
N TYR A 18 19.89 -16.34 3.33
CA TYR A 18 18.68 -16.09 4.11
C TYR A 18 18.68 -14.70 4.76
N GLU A 19 19.82 -14.24 5.26
CA GLU A 19 19.96 -12.90 5.85
C GLU A 19 19.70 -11.80 4.82
N ASP A 20 20.22 -11.96 3.61
CA ASP A 20 19.99 -10.99 2.53
C ASP A 20 18.52 -11.01 2.06
N GLN A 21 17.88 -12.19 2.04
CA GLN A 21 16.44 -12.31 1.75
C GLN A 21 15.60 -11.59 2.79
N VAL A 22 15.93 -11.75 4.08
CA VAL A 22 15.26 -11.06 5.20
C VAL A 22 15.45 -9.54 5.07
N ALA A 23 16.68 -9.08 4.79
CA ALA A 23 16.98 -7.68 4.61
C ALA A 23 16.18 -7.07 3.45
N SER A 24 16.15 -7.75 2.30
CA SER A 24 15.37 -7.35 1.12
C SER A 24 13.87 -7.30 1.42
N LYS A 25 13.33 -8.33 2.11
CA LYS A 25 11.93 -8.34 2.52
C LYS A 25 11.59 -7.18 3.46
N ALA A 26 12.49 -6.85 4.39
CA ALA A 26 12.32 -5.71 5.27
C ALA A 26 12.34 -4.37 4.52
N ASP A 27 13.14 -4.24 3.46
CA ASP A 27 13.13 -3.05 2.58
C ASP A 27 11.79 -2.92 1.83
N VAL A 28 11.28 -4.01 1.27
CA VAL A 28 9.96 -4.02 0.62
C VAL A 28 8.87 -3.59 1.59
N LEU A 29 8.86 -4.13 2.81
CA LEU A 29 7.90 -3.73 3.84
C LEU A 29 8.02 -2.24 4.17
N ALA A 30 9.23 -1.75 4.41
CA ALA A 30 9.47 -0.33 4.67
C ALA A 30 8.91 0.57 3.56
N LEU A 31 9.19 0.23 2.30
CA LEU A 31 8.71 0.98 1.14
C LEU A 31 7.19 0.92 0.97
N GLN A 32 6.54 -0.21 1.30
CA GLN A 32 5.08 -0.32 1.30
C GLN A 32 4.45 0.65 2.30
N TYR A 33 4.94 0.69 3.54
CA TYR A 33 4.47 1.64 4.54
C TYR A 33 4.72 3.09 4.11
N LEU A 34 5.94 3.39 3.65
CA LEU A 34 6.31 4.74 3.23
C LEU A 34 5.52 5.20 2.00
N GLY A 35 5.19 4.31 1.06
CA GLY A 35 4.33 4.63 -0.08
C GLY A 35 2.91 5.03 0.34
N LEU A 36 2.35 4.40 1.37
CA LEU A 36 1.05 4.80 1.94
C LEU A 36 1.14 6.18 2.61
N VAL A 37 2.24 6.44 3.32
CA VAL A 37 2.52 7.74 3.93
C VAL A 37 2.66 8.82 2.84
N ASP A 38 3.43 8.56 1.78
CA ASP A 38 3.65 9.50 0.66
C ASP A 38 2.32 9.85 -0.01
N LYS A 39 1.53 8.84 -0.35
CA LYS A 39 0.20 9.03 -0.93
C LYS A 39 -0.69 9.89 -0.03
N LYS A 40 -0.67 9.64 1.28
CA LYS A 40 -1.49 10.43 2.20
C LYS A 40 -1.02 11.88 2.30
N MET A 41 0.30 12.10 2.26
CA MET A 41 0.88 13.43 2.23
C MET A 41 0.48 14.20 0.96
N GLU A 42 0.51 13.54 -0.20
CA GLU A 42 0.04 14.11 -1.47
C GLU A 42 -1.42 14.55 -1.38
N GLU A 43 -2.30 13.71 -0.82
CA GLU A 43 -3.73 14.03 -0.65
C GLU A 43 -3.98 15.30 0.16
N ILE A 44 -3.12 15.60 1.13
CA ILE A 44 -3.25 16.76 2.04
C ILE A 44 -2.27 17.89 1.71
N ASN A 45 -1.58 17.82 0.56
CA ASN A 45 -0.54 18.76 0.14
C ASN A 45 0.56 19.00 1.19
N MET A 46 0.91 17.97 1.96
CA MET A 46 2.00 18.02 2.94
C MET A 46 3.33 17.62 2.28
N ASN A 47 4.39 18.36 2.56
CA ASN A 47 5.73 18.03 2.10
C ASN A 47 6.58 17.33 3.18
N LYS A 48 7.70 16.73 2.77
CA LYS A 48 8.62 15.96 3.65
C LYS A 48 9.21 16.78 4.80
N LYS A 49 9.38 18.10 4.61
CA LYS A 49 9.88 18.99 5.66
C LYS A 49 8.82 19.19 6.73
N GLU A 50 7.57 19.44 6.34
CA GLU A 50 6.45 19.59 7.27
C GLU A 50 6.20 18.30 8.07
N LEU A 51 6.28 17.13 7.42
CA LEU A 51 6.20 15.85 8.13
C LEU A 51 7.32 15.74 9.17
N ALA A 52 8.57 16.07 8.79
CA ALA A 52 9.71 16.01 9.69
C ALA A 52 9.50 16.87 10.94
N ASP A 53 9.04 18.11 10.75
CA ASP A 53 8.75 19.06 11.82
C ASP A 53 7.64 18.51 12.74
N LYS A 54 6.55 17.97 12.17
CA LYS A 54 5.42 17.42 12.94
C LYS A 54 5.79 16.19 13.78
N ILE A 55 6.59 15.28 13.25
CA ILE A 55 7.00 14.07 13.98
C ILE A 55 8.26 14.23 14.83
N GLY A 56 8.85 15.44 14.83
CA GLY A 56 10.02 15.81 15.62
C GLY A 56 11.31 15.14 15.15
N THR A 57 11.59 15.19 13.84
CA THR A 57 12.80 14.64 13.21
C THR A 57 13.39 15.61 12.18
N SER A 58 14.56 15.30 11.62
CA SER A 58 15.18 16.16 10.60
C SER A 58 14.64 15.85 9.20
N ALA A 59 14.53 16.87 8.34
CA ALA A 59 14.14 16.70 6.93
C ALA A 59 15.10 15.78 6.15
N SER A 60 16.38 15.79 6.51
CA SER A 60 17.39 14.87 5.95
C SER A 60 17.07 13.42 6.29
N PHE A 61 16.74 13.14 7.56
CA PHE A 61 16.33 11.81 8.00
C PHE A 61 15.08 11.33 7.26
N ILE A 62 14.04 12.16 7.17
CA ILE A 62 12.85 11.82 6.37
C ILE A 62 13.22 11.51 4.92
N THR A 63 14.05 12.33 4.29
CA THR A 63 14.48 12.11 2.90
C THR A 63 15.17 10.76 2.72
N GLN A 64 16.04 10.36 3.65
CA GLN A 64 16.70 9.05 3.64
C GLN A 64 15.70 7.89 3.74
N LEU A 65 14.64 8.04 4.54
CA LEU A 65 13.58 7.02 4.63
C LEU A 65 12.89 6.84 3.27
N PHE A 66 12.40 7.93 2.68
CA PHE A 66 11.67 7.88 1.40
C PHE A 66 12.54 7.49 0.20
N ARG A 67 13.87 7.57 0.31
CA ARG A 67 14.81 7.07 -0.72
C ARG A 67 15.16 5.59 -0.54
N GLY A 68 14.84 4.99 0.61
CA GLY A 68 15.26 3.63 0.95
C GLY A 68 16.68 3.54 1.53
N ASP A 69 17.37 4.67 1.75
CA ASP A 69 18.70 4.69 2.38
C ASP A 69 18.64 4.20 3.84
N ARG A 70 17.48 4.37 4.50
CA ARG A 70 17.19 3.87 5.84
C ARG A 70 15.79 3.32 5.94
N LYS A 71 15.63 2.26 6.73
CA LYS A 71 14.33 1.73 7.13
C LYS A 71 13.75 2.56 8.30
N PRO A 72 12.44 2.89 8.28
CA PRO A 72 11.79 3.47 9.45
C PRO A 72 11.70 2.41 10.55
N ASN A 73 11.88 2.83 11.80
CA ASN A 73 11.54 1.97 12.94
C ASN A 73 10.04 2.11 13.27
N TRP A 74 9.55 1.22 14.14
CA TRP A 74 8.14 1.20 14.54
C TRP A 74 7.65 2.52 15.14
N ASN A 75 8.49 3.22 15.92
CA ASN A 75 8.12 4.50 16.51
C ASN A 75 7.94 5.59 15.45
N ILE A 76 8.77 5.58 14.39
CA ILE A 76 8.62 6.51 13.26
C ILE A 76 7.33 6.21 12.50
N LEU A 77 7.03 4.94 12.21
CA LEU A 77 5.78 4.55 11.55
C LEU A 77 4.55 4.95 12.37
N ALA A 78 4.57 4.75 13.68
CA ALA A 78 3.48 5.14 14.57
C ALA A 78 3.29 6.66 14.62
N LYS A 79 4.37 7.44 14.69
CA LYS A 79 4.28 8.91 14.65
C LYS A 79 3.69 9.40 13.33
N MET A 80 4.16 8.85 12.20
CA MET A 80 3.60 9.18 10.88
C MET A 80 2.12 8.82 10.81
N SER A 81 1.73 7.65 11.32
CA SER A 81 0.33 7.20 11.28
C SER A 81 -0.59 8.10 12.12
N MET A 82 -0.14 8.49 13.31
CA MET A 82 -0.88 9.41 14.17
C MET A 82 -1.05 10.78 13.53
N GLU A 83 0.02 11.35 12.98
CA GLU A 83 -0.01 12.67 12.36
C GLU A 83 -0.89 12.71 11.10
N LEU A 84 -0.86 11.64 10.31
CA LEU A 84 -1.59 11.55 9.04
C LEU A 84 -2.97 10.90 9.18
N SER A 85 -3.38 10.55 10.41
CA SER A 85 -4.62 9.80 10.68
C SER A 85 -4.74 8.52 9.84
N LEU A 86 -3.62 7.80 9.68
CA LEU A 86 -3.55 6.50 9.00
C LEU A 86 -3.70 5.36 10.01
N ASP A 87 -4.38 4.31 9.58
CA ASP A 87 -4.56 3.07 10.34
C ASP A 87 -4.05 1.89 9.51
N PHE A 88 -2.81 1.47 9.78
CA PHE A 88 -2.19 0.37 9.05
C PHE A 88 -2.83 -0.96 9.46
N LYS A 89 -3.41 -1.66 8.48
CA LYS A 89 -3.96 -3.01 8.68
C LYS A 89 -2.96 -4.06 8.21
N VAL A 90 -2.56 -4.94 9.12
CA VAL A 90 -1.77 -6.13 8.79
C VAL A 90 -2.72 -7.25 8.43
N MET A 91 -2.52 -7.83 7.25
CA MET A 91 -3.28 -8.97 6.75
C MET A 91 -2.34 -9.90 6.00
N THR A 92 -2.62 -11.20 6.02
CA THR A 92 -2.00 -12.14 5.08
C THR A 92 -2.77 -12.12 3.76
N ASP A 93 -2.16 -12.68 2.72
CA ASP A 93 -2.83 -12.79 1.41
C ASP A 93 -4.11 -13.62 1.53
N GLU A 94 -4.09 -14.70 2.32
CA GLU A 94 -5.26 -15.56 2.55
C GLU A 94 -6.40 -14.76 3.20
N LEU A 95 -6.11 -14.04 4.28
CA LEU A 95 -7.11 -13.21 4.98
C LEU A 95 -7.64 -12.09 4.06
N PHE A 96 -6.78 -11.51 3.23
CA PHE A 96 -7.19 -10.50 2.26
C PHE A 96 -8.15 -11.09 1.22
N GLN A 97 -7.82 -12.25 0.65
CA GLN A 97 -8.68 -12.93 -0.32
C GLN A 97 -10.03 -13.29 0.31
N GLU A 98 -10.05 -13.83 1.53
CA GLU A 98 -11.29 -14.13 2.26
C GLU A 98 -12.20 -12.90 2.38
N LYS A 99 -11.66 -11.76 2.83
CA LYS A 99 -12.42 -10.50 2.95
C LYS A 99 -12.96 -10.00 1.62
N VAL A 100 -12.15 -10.07 0.56
CA VAL A 100 -12.59 -9.69 -0.79
C VAL A 100 -13.75 -10.58 -1.25
N GLN A 101 -13.66 -11.89 -1.04
CA GLN A 101 -14.72 -12.84 -1.39
C GLN A 101 -16.01 -12.58 -0.59
N GLU A 102 -15.90 -12.28 0.70
CA GLU A 102 -17.04 -11.91 1.55
C GLU A 102 -17.75 -10.64 1.04
N GLU A 103 -17.00 -9.58 0.72
CA GLU A 103 -17.58 -8.35 0.18
C GLU A 103 -18.22 -8.58 -1.20
N LEU A 104 -17.59 -9.34 -2.11
CA LEU A 104 -18.19 -9.65 -3.42
C LEU A 104 -19.49 -10.45 -3.32
N LYS A 105 -19.59 -11.39 -2.38
CA LYS A 105 -20.82 -12.13 -2.09
C LYS A 105 -21.92 -11.21 -1.56
N LYS A 106 -21.56 -10.27 -0.68
CA LYS A 106 -22.49 -9.28 -0.12
C LYS A 106 -23.16 -8.42 -1.20
N TYR A 107 -22.45 -8.09 -2.28
CA TYR A 107 -22.99 -7.35 -3.41
C TYR A 107 -23.58 -8.23 -4.54
N GLY A 108 -23.67 -9.56 -4.34
CA GLY A 108 -24.28 -10.47 -5.32
C GLY A 108 -23.47 -10.67 -6.61
N VAL A 109 -22.17 -10.34 -6.60
CA VAL A 109 -21.28 -10.43 -7.78
C VAL A 109 -20.70 -11.84 -7.95
N PHE A 110 -20.85 -12.71 -6.94
CA PHE A 110 -20.29 -14.06 -6.93
C PHE A 110 -21.36 -15.11 -6.60
N ASP A 111 -22.17 -15.46 -7.59
CA ASP A 111 -22.89 -16.73 -7.60
C ASP A 111 -22.02 -17.70 -8.42
N GLY A 112 -21.74 -18.89 -7.89
CA GLY A 112 -20.81 -19.86 -8.48
C GLY A 112 -21.26 -20.48 -9.82
N ARG A 113 -22.11 -19.84 -10.62
CA ARG A 113 -22.52 -20.26 -11.96
C ARG A 113 -22.54 -19.06 -12.92
N SER A 114 -21.58 -19.06 -13.84
CA SER A 114 -21.64 -18.42 -15.17
C SER A 114 -21.96 -16.92 -15.29
N GLU A 115 -21.03 -16.23 -15.95
CA GLU A 115 -21.09 -14.87 -16.52
C GLU A 115 -20.92 -13.70 -15.55
N MET A 116 -19.75 -13.07 -15.68
CA MET A 116 -19.43 -11.74 -15.16
C MET A 116 -20.46 -10.74 -15.70
N ARG A 117 -21.55 -10.52 -14.95
CA ARG A 117 -22.43 -9.39 -15.21
C ARG A 117 -21.76 -8.15 -14.66
N VAL A 118 -21.17 -7.36 -15.56
CA VAL A 118 -20.78 -5.99 -15.26
C VAL A 118 -22.07 -5.26 -14.89
N ALA A 119 -22.25 -4.97 -13.60
CA ALA A 119 -23.32 -4.09 -13.17
C ALA A 119 -23.02 -2.70 -13.76
N GLU A 120 -23.79 -2.29 -14.77
CA GLU A 120 -23.70 -0.93 -15.28
C GLU A 120 -23.97 0.05 -14.13
N PRO A 121 -23.08 1.02 -13.89
CA PRO A 121 -23.35 2.05 -12.91
C PRO A 121 -24.61 2.79 -13.35
N LYS A 122 -25.62 2.86 -12.47
CA LYS A 122 -26.78 3.74 -12.67
C LYS A 122 -26.28 5.19 -12.61
N VAL A 123 -25.93 5.73 -13.76
CA VAL A 123 -25.71 7.17 -13.92
C VAL A 123 -27.09 7.82 -14.00
N GLU A 124 -27.61 8.35 -12.90
CA GLU A 124 -28.75 9.27 -12.94
C GLU A 124 -28.28 10.55 -13.63
N TYR A 125 -28.51 10.64 -14.94
CA TYR A 125 -28.41 11.91 -15.65
C TYR A 125 -29.58 12.79 -15.19
N GLY A 126 -29.28 13.70 -14.27
CA GLY A 126 -30.16 14.81 -13.94
C GLY A 126 -30.44 15.62 -15.20
N SER A 127 -31.68 15.56 -15.68
CA SER A 127 -32.20 16.42 -16.73
C SER A 127 -32.21 17.87 -16.23
N LYS A 128 -31.25 18.69 -16.66
CA LYS A 128 -31.46 20.13 -16.76
C LYS A 128 -32.09 20.40 -18.12
N SER A 129 -33.41 20.61 -18.12
CA SER A 129 -34.09 21.29 -19.21
C SER A 129 -33.89 22.81 -19.03
N GLU A 130 -33.43 23.44 -20.10
CA GLU A 130 -33.45 24.89 -20.33
C GLU A 130 -34.88 25.45 -20.37
#